data_AF-A0A5R2BS90-F1
#
_entry.id   AF-A0A5R2BS90-F1
#
_cell.length_a   1.000
_cell.length_b   1.000
_cell.length_c   1.000
_cell.angle_alpha   90.00
_cell.angle_beta   90.00
_cell.angle_gamma   90.00
#
_symmetry.space_group_name_H-M   'P 1'
#
loop_
_entity.id
_entity.type
_entity.pdbx_description
1 polymer ?
#
loop_
_entity_poly.entity_id
_entity_poly.type
_entity_poly.pdbx_seq_one_letter_code
_entity_poly.pdbx_strand_id
1 'polypeptide(L)'
;MPFDLIIQCPWCKSQYTDKSLSNCKNCGGTLAYSYNSDELGAEPPKTPRTLPSQFVRRIKYTGNVMTLIGIFFTVPFCWTILLPIIGIFCWRKGLQTAKEELEPLEHGRATVGEITEIRKDYTQSLNGKSPTVVEFLFEANGQKHVGTVGNIYESVHLTKKIGDKLWVVYMPDEPNKSSVWPPLV
;
A
#
# COMPACT_ATOMS: atom_id res chain seq x y z
N MET A 1 -27.80 13.56 -23.67
CA MET A 1 -26.51 12.86 -23.45
C MET A 1 -26.46 12.54 -21.97
N PRO A 2 -26.40 11.28 -21.54
CA PRO A 2 -26.31 10.98 -20.12
C PRO A 2 -24.95 11.48 -19.64
N PHE A 3 -24.93 12.26 -18.56
CA PHE A 3 -23.70 12.57 -17.86
C PHE A 3 -23.19 11.24 -17.27
N ASP A 4 -22.16 10.67 -17.88
CA ASP A 4 -21.44 9.54 -17.29
C ASP A 4 -20.88 9.99 -15.94
N LEU A 5 -21.57 9.60 -14.87
CA LEU A 5 -21.17 9.90 -13.49
C LEU A 5 -19.87 9.14 -13.20
N ILE A 6 -18.76 9.85 -13.31
CA ILE A 6 -17.43 9.37 -12.94
C ILE A 6 -17.33 9.35 -11.41
N ILE A 7 -17.04 8.18 -10.84
CA ILE A 7 -16.68 8.04 -9.43
C ILE A 7 -15.18 8.31 -9.31
N GLN A 8 -14.83 9.31 -8.51
CA GLN A 8 -13.44 9.58 -8.17
C GLN A 8 -13.10 8.94 -6.82
N CYS A 9 -12.06 8.11 -6.81
CA CYS A 9 -11.52 7.53 -5.59
C CYS A 9 -11.10 8.64 -4.61
N PRO A 10 -11.61 8.67 -3.36
CA PRO A 10 -11.26 9.74 -2.44
C PRO A 10 -9.79 9.69 -1.98
N TRP A 11 -9.11 8.53 -2.05
CA TRP A 11 -7.73 8.38 -1.56
C TRP A 11 -6.66 8.62 -2.63
N CYS A 12 -6.76 7.97 -3.80
CA CYS A 12 -5.77 8.12 -4.88
C CYS A 12 -6.31 8.86 -6.11
N LYS A 13 -7.54 9.40 -6.05
CA LYS A 13 -8.17 10.21 -7.11
C LYS A 13 -8.31 9.55 -8.48
N SER A 14 -7.99 8.25 -8.60
CA SER A 14 -8.29 7.44 -9.76
C SER A 14 -9.79 7.50 -10.08
N GLN A 15 -10.10 7.66 -11.36
CA GLN A 15 -11.46 7.84 -11.86
C GLN A 15 -11.98 6.52 -12.43
N TYR A 16 -13.22 6.20 -12.10
CA TYR A 16 -13.89 4.99 -12.56
C TYR A 16 -15.28 5.33 -13.09
N THR A 17 -15.64 4.71 -14.22
CA THR A 17 -16.99 4.79 -14.80
C THR A 17 -17.91 3.68 -14.28
N ASP A 18 -17.33 2.61 -13.72
CA ASP A 18 -18.04 1.46 -13.17
C ASP A 18 -18.52 1.73 -11.73
N LYS A 19 -19.85 1.81 -11.56
CA LYS A 19 -20.50 2.08 -10.26
C LYS A 19 -20.62 0.87 -9.35
N SER A 20 -20.37 -0.34 -9.86
CA SER A 20 -20.45 -1.57 -9.06
C SER A 20 -19.24 -1.78 -8.16
N LEU A 21 -18.19 -0.97 -8.33
CA LEU A 21 -16.95 -1.10 -7.58
C LEU A 21 -17.13 -0.61 -6.13
N SER A 22 -17.00 -1.53 -5.18
CA SER A 22 -16.91 -1.19 -3.76
C SER A 22 -15.53 -0.65 -3.37
N ASN A 23 -14.48 -1.02 -4.11
CA ASN A 23 -13.09 -0.70 -3.80
C ASN A 23 -12.33 -0.17 -5.02
N CYS A 24 -11.38 0.73 -4.79
CA CYS A 24 -10.49 1.28 -5.79
C CYS A 24 -9.53 0.19 -6.29
N LYS A 25 -9.50 -0.05 -7.60
CA LYS A 25 -8.56 -1.02 -8.20
C LYS A 25 -7.10 -0.59 -8.09
N ASN A 26 -6.86 0.73 -7.95
CA ASN A 26 -5.52 1.30 -7.87
C ASN A 26 -4.95 1.28 -6.45
N CYS A 27 -5.65 1.80 -5.43
CA CYS A 27 -5.12 1.87 -4.06
C CYS A 27 -5.77 0.88 -3.07
N GLY A 28 -6.84 0.17 -3.45
CA GLY A 28 -7.50 -0.80 -2.56
C GLY A 28 -8.56 -0.23 -1.61
N GLY A 29 -8.63 1.10 -1.43
CA GLY A 29 -9.58 1.74 -0.51
C GLY A 29 -11.05 1.66 -0.95
N THR A 30 -11.99 1.87 -0.02
CA THR A 30 -13.44 1.63 -0.15
C THR A 30 -14.24 2.78 -0.76
N LEU A 31 -14.61 2.73 -2.04
CA LEU A 31 -15.21 3.82 -2.85
C LEU A 31 -16.52 4.44 -2.34
N ALA A 32 -17.00 4.05 -1.15
CA ALA A 32 -18.09 4.71 -0.43
C ALA A 32 -17.83 6.22 -0.37
N TYR A 33 -18.64 6.96 -1.13
CA TYR A 33 -18.56 8.41 -1.27
C TYR A 33 -19.08 9.07 0.01
N SER A 34 -18.17 9.52 0.88
CA SER A 34 -18.53 10.40 2.00
C SER A 34 -18.16 11.84 1.66
N TYR A 35 -19.17 12.64 1.33
CA TYR A 35 -19.04 14.12 1.25
C TYR A 35 -18.76 14.75 2.63
N ASN A 36 -18.94 13.98 3.70
CA ASN A 36 -18.79 14.38 5.10
C ASN A 36 -18.12 13.27 5.91
N SER A 37 -16.87 12.94 5.65
CA SER A 37 -16.12 12.09 6.60
C SER A 37 -15.10 12.95 7.30
N ASP A 38 -15.26 13.03 8.62
CA ASP A 38 -14.21 13.35 9.58
C ASP A 38 -12.86 12.80 9.13
N GLU A 39 -11.81 13.52 9.51
CA GLU A 39 -10.41 13.42 9.11
C GLU A 39 -9.86 11.98 8.98
N LEU A 40 -10.46 10.98 9.62
CA LEU A 40 -10.01 9.58 9.66
C LEU A 40 -10.48 8.70 8.47
N GLY A 41 -11.63 8.99 7.85
CA GLY A 41 -12.25 8.13 6.84
C GLY A 41 -12.90 6.84 7.40
N ALA A 42 -13.42 5.99 6.51
CA ALA A 42 -14.14 4.77 6.90
C ALA A 42 -13.21 3.72 7.54
N GLU A 43 -13.70 3.07 8.60
CA GLU A 43 -13.00 1.97 9.27
C GLU A 43 -12.72 0.82 8.29
N PRO A 44 -11.54 0.16 8.38
CA PRO A 44 -11.26 -1.01 7.57
C PRO A 44 -12.32 -2.10 7.78
N PRO A 45 -12.72 -2.85 6.73
CA PRO A 45 -13.66 -3.95 6.89
C PRO A 45 -13.11 -5.02 7.86
N LYS A 46 -13.98 -5.88 8.39
CA LYS A 46 -13.56 -6.97 9.27
C LYS A 46 -12.63 -7.94 8.53
N THR A 47 -11.69 -8.52 9.27
CA THR A 47 -10.76 -9.53 8.75
C THR A 47 -11.47 -10.88 8.59
N PRO A 48 -11.08 -11.72 7.61
CA PRO A 48 -10.10 -11.47 6.53
C PRO A 48 -10.65 -10.51 5.47
N ARG A 49 -9.84 -9.51 5.06
CA ARG A 49 -10.21 -8.51 4.06
C ARG A 49 -9.84 -9.00 2.67
N THR A 50 -10.73 -8.79 1.71
CA THR A 50 -10.45 -9.06 0.29
C THR A 50 -9.83 -7.84 -0.38
N LEU A 51 -8.55 -7.92 -0.74
CA LEU A 51 -7.88 -6.87 -1.52
C LEU A 51 -8.14 -7.04 -3.02
N PRO A 52 -8.21 -5.94 -3.81
CA PRO A 52 -8.34 -6.03 -5.25
C PRO A 52 -7.17 -6.78 -5.88
N SER A 53 -7.46 -7.75 -6.76
CA SER A 53 -6.44 -8.59 -7.39
C SER A 53 -5.41 -7.80 -8.20
N GLN A 54 -5.80 -6.68 -8.81
CA GLN A 54 -4.90 -5.80 -9.54
C GLN A 54 -3.89 -5.11 -8.60
N PHE A 55 -4.34 -4.65 -7.43
CA PHE A 55 -3.49 -4.09 -6.39
C PHE A 55 -2.49 -5.12 -5.87
N VAL A 56 -2.98 -6.32 -5.52
CA VAL A 56 -2.14 -7.45 -5.07
C VAL A 56 -1.08 -7.82 -6.12
N ARG A 57 -1.45 -7.91 -7.40
CA ARG A 57 -0.51 -8.20 -8.49
C ARG A 57 0.52 -7.09 -8.65
N ARG A 58 0.13 -5.82 -8.50
CA ARG A 58 1.08 -4.71 -8.57
C ARG A 58 2.13 -4.83 -7.49
N ILE A 59 1.73 -4.98 -6.22
CA ILE A 59 2.68 -5.12 -5.10
C ILE A 59 3.60 -6.32 -5.30
N LYS A 60 3.08 -7.46 -5.77
CA LYS A 60 3.90 -8.67 -5.98
C LYS A 60 4.90 -8.55 -7.13
N TYR A 61 4.49 -8.01 -8.27
CA TYR A 61 5.23 -8.17 -9.53
C TYR A 61 5.74 -6.89 -10.15
N THR A 62 4.93 -5.83 -10.24
CA THR A 62 5.30 -4.64 -11.04
C THR A 62 5.76 -3.46 -10.19
N GLY A 63 5.35 -3.39 -8.92
CA GLY A 63 5.81 -2.39 -7.94
C GLY A 63 7.02 -2.85 -7.13
N ASN A 64 7.44 -4.12 -7.26
CA ASN A 64 8.57 -4.67 -6.52
C ASN A 64 9.79 -4.85 -7.41
N VAL A 65 10.77 -3.96 -7.23
CA VAL A 65 12.02 -3.94 -8.00
C VAL A 65 12.81 -5.25 -7.86
N MET A 66 12.86 -5.85 -6.67
CA MET A 66 13.55 -7.14 -6.47
C MET A 66 12.89 -8.27 -7.25
N THR A 67 11.55 -8.29 -7.31
CA THR A 67 10.82 -9.26 -8.15
C THR A 67 11.12 -9.06 -9.64
N LEU A 68 11.12 -7.82 -10.12
CA LEU A 68 11.43 -7.50 -11.52
C LEU A 68 12.85 -7.91 -11.91
N ILE A 69 13.84 -7.56 -11.08
CA ILE A 69 15.24 -7.97 -11.24
C ILE A 69 15.33 -9.51 -11.26
N GLY A 70 14.64 -10.18 -10.33
CA GLY A 70 14.61 -11.63 -10.25
C GLY A 70 14.09 -12.29 -11.52
N ILE A 71 12.94 -11.85 -12.03
CA ILE A 71 12.35 -12.35 -13.28
C ILE A 71 13.29 -12.13 -14.47
N PHE A 72 13.91 -10.94 -14.55
CA PHE A 72 14.85 -10.61 -15.62
C PHE A 72 16.11 -11.48 -15.62
N PHE A 73 16.65 -11.85 -14.46
CA PHE A 73 17.81 -12.74 -14.39
C PHE A 73 17.45 -14.22 -14.52
N THR A 74 16.22 -14.62 -14.21
CA THR A 74 15.79 -16.02 -14.29
C THR A 74 15.27 -16.43 -15.68
N VAL A 75 14.43 -15.60 -16.32
CA VAL A 75 13.69 -16.02 -17.54
C VAL A 75 14.55 -16.02 -18.81
N PRO A 76 15.13 -14.89 -19.27
CA PRO A 76 15.92 -14.85 -20.50
C PRO A 76 17.28 -15.56 -20.37
N PHE A 77 17.80 -15.70 -19.14
CA PHE A 77 19.09 -16.35 -18.87
C PHE A 77 18.96 -17.75 -18.26
N CYS A 78 17.80 -18.39 -18.37
CA CYS A 78 17.53 -19.73 -17.81
C CYS A 78 18.50 -20.82 -18.30
N TRP A 79 19.13 -20.59 -19.45
CA TRP A 79 20.15 -21.43 -20.07
C TRP A 79 21.53 -21.29 -19.44
N THR A 80 21.75 -20.27 -18.60
CA THR A 80 22.95 -20.11 -17.77
C THR A 80 22.69 -20.65 -16.36
N ILE A 81 23.74 -21.00 -15.61
CA ILE A 81 23.58 -21.53 -14.24
C ILE A 81 23.56 -20.41 -13.20
N LEU A 82 24.51 -19.48 -13.28
CA LEU A 82 24.75 -18.49 -12.22
C LEU A 82 23.68 -17.39 -12.16
N LEU A 83 23.22 -16.89 -13.31
CA LEU A 83 22.24 -15.79 -13.34
C LEU A 83 20.85 -16.22 -12.84
N PRO A 84 20.30 -17.39 -13.19
CA PRO A 84 19.02 -17.84 -12.63
C PRO A 84 19.06 -18.08 -11.14
N ILE A 85 20.18 -18.54 -10.57
CA ILE A 85 20.32 -18.71 -9.12
C ILE A 85 20.17 -17.36 -8.40
N ILE A 86 20.90 -16.34 -8.88
CA ILE A 86 20.78 -14.97 -8.36
C ILE A 86 19.36 -14.44 -8.57
N GLY A 87 18.79 -14.64 -9.76
CA GLY A 87 17.44 -14.22 -10.10
C GLY A 87 16.38 -14.85 -9.18
N ILE A 88 16.49 -16.15 -8.89
CA ILE A 88 15.58 -16.87 -7.98
C ILE A 88 15.68 -16.28 -6.57
N PHE A 89 16.89 -15.96 -6.08
CA PHE A 89 17.07 -15.36 -4.77
C PHE A 89 16.39 -13.98 -4.69
N CYS A 90 16.63 -13.12 -5.69
CA CYS A 90 15.99 -11.81 -5.80
C CYS A 90 14.46 -11.92 -5.90
N TRP A 91 13.95 -12.85 -6.72
CA TRP A 91 12.52 -13.08 -6.89
C TRP A 91 11.87 -13.54 -5.58
N ARG A 92 12.47 -14.52 -4.89
CA ARG A 92 11.97 -15.00 -3.59
C ARG A 92 11.93 -13.88 -2.55
N LYS A 93 12.99 -13.07 -2.47
CA LYS A 93 13.04 -11.92 -1.56
C LYS A 93 11.97 -10.87 -1.90
N GLY A 94 11.77 -10.57 -3.19
CA GLY A 94 10.72 -9.67 -3.63
C GLY A 94 9.32 -10.16 -3.25
N LEU A 95 9.01 -11.44 -3.50
CA LEU A 95 7.72 -12.03 -3.10
C LEU A 95 7.52 -12.04 -1.58
N GLN A 96 8.59 -12.22 -0.81
CA GLN A 96 8.53 -12.14 0.65
C GLN A 96 8.18 -10.73 1.11
N THR A 97 8.86 -9.69 0.59
CA THR A 97 8.54 -8.29 0.90
C THR A 97 7.09 -7.96 0.56
N ALA A 98 6.60 -8.41 -0.61
CA ALA A 98 5.21 -8.22 -0.99
C ALA A 98 4.23 -8.93 -0.03
N LYS A 99 4.59 -10.11 0.49
CA LYS A 99 3.77 -10.80 1.49
C LYS A 99 3.72 -10.03 2.79
N GLU A 100 4.86 -9.53 3.27
CA GLU A 100 4.95 -8.75 4.51
C GLU A 100 4.12 -7.45 4.45
N GLU A 101 4.00 -6.83 3.28
CA GLU A 101 3.16 -5.65 3.05
C GLU A 101 1.65 -5.98 2.99
N LEU A 102 1.28 -7.09 2.34
CA LEU A 102 -0.12 -7.50 2.13
C LEU A 102 -0.75 -8.16 3.36
N GLU A 103 0.05 -8.88 4.15
CA GLU A 103 -0.41 -9.63 5.32
C GLU A 103 -1.20 -8.77 6.34
N PRO A 104 -0.69 -7.61 6.82
CA PRO A 104 -1.45 -6.75 7.73
C PRO A 104 -2.69 -6.12 7.07
N LEU A 105 -2.66 -5.88 5.76
CA LEU A 105 -3.81 -5.36 5.01
C LEU A 105 -4.95 -6.39 4.95
N GLU A 106 -4.64 -7.67 4.73
CA GLU A 106 -5.62 -8.75 4.63
C GLU A 106 -6.11 -9.24 6.01
N HIS A 107 -5.20 -9.44 6.97
CA HIS A 107 -5.49 -10.14 8.23
C HIS A 107 -5.29 -9.30 9.49
N GLY A 108 -4.70 -8.10 9.37
CA GLY A 108 -4.37 -7.26 10.52
C GLY A 108 -5.58 -6.62 11.20
N ARG A 109 -5.48 -6.40 12.51
CA ARG A 109 -6.49 -5.69 13.30
C ARG A 109 -6.38 -4.19 13.06
N ALA A 110 -7.52 -3.50 12.97
CA ALA A 110 -7.57 -2.05 12.82
C ALA A 110 -7.40 -1.34 14.17
N THR A 111 -6.67 -0.23 14.16
CA THR A 111 -6.58 0.74 15.26
C THR A 111 -6.38 2.14 14.68
N VAL A 112 -6.53 3.17 15.52
CA VAL A 112 -6.26 4.54 15.13
C VAL A 112 -4.79 4.85 15.39
N GLY A 113 -4.12 5.42 14.38
CA GLY A 113 -2.77 5.97 14.50
C GLY A 113 -2.74 7.45 14.13
N GLU A 114 -1.59 8.06 14.38
CA GLU A 114 -1.32 9.48 14.13
C GLU A 114 -0.04 9.63 13.32
N ILE A 115 -0.04 10.50 12.31
CA ILE A 115 1.15 10.78 11.50
C ILE A 115 2.14 11.59 12.32
N THR A 116 3.34 11.05 12.52
CA THR A 116 4.43 11.72 13.25
C THR A 116 5.40 12.42 12.32
N GLU A 117 5.64 11.87 11.13
CA GLU A 117 6.57 12.45 10.17
C GLU A 117 6.15 12.15 8.73
N ILE A 118 6.37 13.12 7.84
CA ILE A 118 6.27 12.95 6.38
C ILE A 118 7.58 13.46 5.78
N ARG A 119 8.37 12.58 5.19
CA ARG A 119 9.66 12.92 4.57
C ARG A 119 9.76 12.39 3.15
N LYS A 120 10.61 13.02 2.34
CA LYS A 120 10.98 12.47 1.02
C LYS A 120 12.19 11.56 1.17
N ASP A 121 12.09 10.37 0.60
CA ASP A 121 13.23 9.47 0.49
C ASP A 121 13.96 9.73 -0.83
N TYR A 122 15.09 10.45 -0.74
CA TYR A 122 15.94 10.77 -1.88
C TYR A 122 16.85 9.61 -2.31
N THR A 123 16.89 8.51 -1.56
CA THR A 123 17.70 7.34 -1.93
C THR A 123 17.10 6.58 -3.11
N GLN A 124 15.80 6.75 -3.35
CA GLN A 124 15.07 6.14 -4.44
C GLN A 124 14.46 7.21 -5.36
N SER A 125 14.43 6.93 -6.66
CA SER A 125 13.81 7.82 -7.64
C SER A 125 13.25 7.00 -8.79
N LEU A 126 11.97 7.24 -9.12
CA LEU A 126 11.30 6.65 -10.27
C LEU A 126 10.82 7.80 -11.16
N ASN A 127 11.27 7.83 -12.42
CA ASN A 127 10.96 8.91 -13.37
C ASN A 127 11.30 10.33 -12.82
N GLY A 128 12.40 10.46 -12.09
CA GLY A 128 12.82 11.74 -11.50
C GLY A 128 12.02 12.19 -10.28
N LYS A 129 11.13 11.33 -9.75
CA LYS A 129 10.37 11.58 -8.53
C LYS A 129 10.83 10.66 -7.41
N SER A 130 11.20 11.27 -6.29
CA SER A 130 11.51 10.56 -5.05
C SER A 130 10.21 10.22 -4.29
N PRO A 131 10.08 8.99 -3.78
CA PRO A 131 8.92 8.59 -3.01
C PRO A 131 8.87 9.34 -1.67
N THR A 132 7.66 9.46 -1.13
CA THR A 132 7.41 9.95 0.22
C THR A 132 7.33 8.78 1.17
N VAL A 133 7.85 8.98 2.38
CA VAL A 133 7.78 8.05 3.50
C VAL A 133 6.97 8.73 4.60
N VAL A 134 5.98 8.00 5.11
CA VAL A 134 5.11 8.43 6.21
C VAL A 134 5.39 7.55 7.41
N GLU A 135 5.74 8.18 8.53
CA GLU A 135 5.82 7.54 9.82
C GLU A 135 4.59 7.87 10.65
N PHE A 136 4.10 6.86 11.36
CA PHE A 136 2.94 6.98 12.20
C PHE A 136 3.13 6.22 13.50
N LEU A 137 2.51 6.75 14.55
CA LEU A 137 2.48 6.14 15.86
C LEU A 137 1.09 5.58 16.12
N PHE A 138 1.02 4.36 16.66
CA PHE A 138 -0.24 3.71 17.01
C PHE A 138 -0.10 2.91 18.30
N GLU A 139 -1.22 2.62 18.93
CA GLU A 139 -1.27 1.81 20.14
C GLU A 139 -1.76 0.39 19.81
N ALA A 140 -0.99 -0.60 20.24
CA ALA A 140 -1.32 -2.02 20.15
C ALA A 140 -0.93 -2.71 21.46
N ASN A 141 -1.80 -3.55 22.01
CA ASN A 141 -1.55 -4.30 23.25
C ASN A 141 -1.11 -3.41 24.44
N GLY A 142 -1.57 -2.16 24.51
CA GLY A 142 -1.20 -1.19 25.55
C GLY A 142 0.21 -0.59 25.41
N GLN A 143 0.88 -0.81 24.27
CA GLN A 143 2.19 -0.26 23.95
C GLN A 143 2.11 0.62 22.70
N LYS A 144 2.93 1.67 22.66
CA LYS A 144 3.09 2.54 21.50
C LYS A 144 4.08 1.91 20.53
N HIS A 145 3.66 1.74 19.28
CA HIS A 145 4.48 1.24 18.19
C HIS A 145 4.63 2.32 17.12
N VAL A 146 5.77 2.29 16.43
CA VAL A 146 6.05 3.15 15.28
C VAL A 146 5.99 2.28 14.03
N GLY A 147 5.16 2.69 13.08
CA GLY A 147 5.07 2.08 11.75
C GLY A 147 5.55 3.04 10.68
N THR A 148 5.93 2.48 9.55
CA THR A 148 6.42 3.25 8.39
C THR A 148 5.82 2.69 7.12
N VAL A 149 5.29 3.56 6.28
CA VAL A 149 4.88 3.22 4.90
C VAL A 149 5.68 4.10 3.94
N GLY A 150 6.39 3.45 3.03
CA GLY A 150 7.22 4.10 2.00
C GLY A 150 6.67 3.89 0.60
N ASN A 151 7.47 4.25 -0.42
CA ASN A 151 7.14 4.08 -1.85
C ASN A 151 5.88 4.82 -2.31
N ILE A 152 5.51 5.93 -1.65
CA ILE A 152 4.34 6.74 -2.02
C ILE A 152 4.78 7.73 -3.11
N TYR A 153 4.37 7.52 -4.36
CA TYR A 153 4.76 8.37 -5.50
C TYR A 153 3.70 9.40 -5.88
N GLU A 154 2.43 9.15 -5.54
CA GLU A 154 1.34 10.05 -5.87
C GLU A 154 1.18 11.16 -4.82
N SER A 155 1.23 12.41 -5.28
CA SER A 155 1.02 13.62 -4.47
C SER A 155 -0.40 13.75 -3.92
N VAL A 156 -1.28 12.82 -4.28
CA VAL A 156 -2.70 12.85 -3.95
C VAL A 156 -2.93 12.65 -2.44
N HIS A 157 -2.00 11.96 -1.77
CA HIS A 157 -1.98 11.77 -0.32
C HIS A 157 -1.42 12.98 0.46
N LEU A 158 -0.90 14.02 -0.21
CA LEU A 158 -0.35 15.24 0.42
C LEU A 158 -1.41 16.15 1.06
N THR A 159 -2.67 15.74 1.10
CA THR A 159 -3.66 16.45 1.94
C THR A 159 -3.43 16.18 3.42
N LYS A 160 -2.77 15.05 3.76
CA LYS A 160 -2.49 14.66 5.12
C LYS A 160 -1.30 15.44 5.69
N LYS A 161 -1.46 15.91 6.92
CA LYS A 161 -0.44 16.66 7.68
C LYS A 161 0.04 15.85 8.87
N ILE A 162 1.20 16.23 9.39
CA ILE A 162 1.68 15.74 10.68
C ILE A 162 0.61 16.06 11.74
N GLY A 163 0.27 15.08 12.57
CA GLY A 163 -0.81 15.15 13.55
C GLY A 163 -2.17 14.63 13.04
N ASP A 164 -2.33 14.40 11.73
CA ASP A 164 -3.57 13.82 11.23
C ASP A 164 -3.70 12.36 11.67
N LYS A 165 -4.94 11.99 12.01
CA LYS A 165 -5.27 10.60 12.34
C LYS A 165 -5.50 9.78 11.06
N LEU A 166 -5.12 8.51 11.13
CA LEU A 166 -5.32 7.51 10.08
C LEU A 166 -5.66 6.15 10.68
N TRP A 167 -6.24 5.26 9.87
CA TRP A 167 -6.42 3.87 10.25
C TRP A 167 -5.11 3.12 10.06
N VAL A 168 -4.65 2.41 11.08
CA VAL A 168 -3.52 1.48 11.02
C VAL A 168 -4.06 0.07 11.11
N VAL A 169 -3.58 -0.80 10.25
CA VAL A 169 -3.79 -2.25 10.36
C VAL A 169 -2.49 -2.92 10.76
N TYR A 170 -2.51 -3.73 11.82
CA TYR A 170 -1.33 -4.38 12.37
C TYR A 170 -1.59 -5.84 12.72
N MET A 171 -0.53 -6.65 12.78
CA MET A 171 -0.62 -8.04 13.22
C MET A 171 -0.58 -8.12 14.75
N PRO A 172 -1.59 -8.71 15.43
CA PRO A 172 -1.62 -8.78 16.90
C PRO A 172 -0.43 -9.51 17.52
N ASP A 173 0.07 -10.56 16.86
CA ASP A 173 1.20 -11.37 17.30
C ASP A 173 2.55 -10.69 17.06
N GLU A 174 2.61 -9.76 16.08
CA GLU A 174 3.82 -9.05 15.69
C GLU A 174 3.48 -7.60 15.28
N PRO A 175 3.25 -6.69 16.25
CA PRO A 175 2.74 -5.34 15.97
C PRO A 175 3.63 -4.52 15.03
N ASN A 176 4.92 -4.83 14.93
CA ASN A 176 5.85 -4.18 14.00
C ASN A 176 5.44 -4.38 12.53
N LYS A 177 4.70 -5.45 12.21
CA LYS A 177 4.05 -5.63 10.91
C LYS A 177 2.77 -4.81 10.89
N SER A 178 2.88 -3.59 10.38
CA SER A 178 1.78 -2.64 10.28
C SER A 178 1.75 -1.96 8.92
N SER A 179 0.58 -1.49 8.53
CA SER A 179 0.36 -0.70 7.32
C SER A 179 -0.77 0.30 7.53
N VAL A 180 -0.84 1.31 6.67
CA VAL A 180 -1.90 2.34 6.70
C VAL A 180 -3.09 1.86 5.88
N TRP A 181 -4.29 2.12 6.40
CA TRP A 181 -5.54 1.93 5.68
C TRP A 181 -6.20 3.27 5.33
N PRO A 182 -6.66 3.43 4.08
CA PRO A 182 -6.39 2.56 2.94
C PRO A 182 -4.92 2.64 2.50
N PRO A 183 -4.44 1.66 1.72
CA PRO A 183 -3.05 1.64 1.27
C PRO A 183 -2.68 2.94 0.54
N LEU A 184 -1.60 3.56 0.99
CA LEU A 184 -1.00 4.73 0.36
C LEU A 184 -0.04 4.23 -0.73
N VAL A 185 -0.19 4.72 -1.96
CA VAL A 185 0.63 4.29 -3.12
C VAL A 185 1.03 5.48 -3.97
#